data_AF-A0A0A9WRR6-F1
#
_entry.id   AF-A0A0A9WRR6-F1
#
_cell.length_a   1.000
_cell.length_b   1.000
_cell.length_c   1.000
_cell.angle_alpha   90.00
_cell.angle_beta   90.00
_cell.angle_gamma   90.00
#
_symmetry.space_group_name_H-M   'P 1'
#
loop_
_entity.id
_entity.type
_entity.pdbx_description
1 polymer ?
#
loop_
_entity_poly.entity_id
_entity_poly.type
_entity_poly.pdbx_seq_one_letter_code
_entity_poly.pdbx_strand_id
1 'polypeptide(L)'
;MLYPLLQALDEEYLHCDVQFGGVDQRKIFTYAETYLPKLNYRKRVHLMNPMIPSFAGSRGNKMSSSELDSKIDFLESSESVTSKVLRAYAPPGDVDGNGLLAFTRYVIFPLLLHIQPDNPVLCIGREERFGGPITFASYEELEQAYKQQHLYPLDLKNTVACIINQILDKVRADFSTPQAQALLQAAYPYGDGTFEAAAPVVPEQSSHDNCKATGDAGGDTVDTTTTVPAAPPSNSDIYKLDICVGECVEVVDHPQADSLYVCQVDIGTGTP
;
A
#
# COMPACT_ATOMS: atom_id res chain seq x y z
N MET A 1 -6.08 -24.78 -19.61
CA MET A 1 -5.77 -24.48 -21.04
C MET A 1 -6.61 -23.32 -21.58
N LEU A 2 -7.90 -23.22 -21.24
CA LEU A 2 -8.79 -22.17 -21.78
C LEU A 2 -8.53 -20.76 -21.19
N TYR A 3 -8.15 -20.66 -19.91
CA TYR A 3 -8.08 -19.39 -19.19
C TYR A 3 -7.23 -18.29 -19.86
N PRO A 4 -5.97 -18.54 -20.30
CA PRO A 4 -5.19 -17.51 -20.99
C PRO A 4 -5.80 -17.01 -22.30
N LEU A 5 -6.63 -17.84 -22.97
CA LEU A 5 -7.35 -17.44 -24.18
C LEU A 5 -8.45 -16.44 -23.83
N LEU A 6 -9.21 -16.72 -22.77
CA LEU A 6 -10.29 -15.85 -22.30
C LEU A 6 -9.72 -14.50 -21.85
N GLN A 7 -8.66 -14.52 -21.03
CA GLN A 7 -8.03 -13.29 -20.56
C GLN A 7 -7.45 -12.43 -21.70
N ALA A 8 -6.93 -13.05 -22.77
CA ALA A 8 -6.49 -12.29 -23.94
C ALA A 8 -7.68 -11.68 -24.69
N LEU A 9 -8.79 -12.41 -24.84
CA LEU A 9 -9.98 -11.89 -25.51
C LEU A 9 -10.68 -10.79 -24.69
N ASP A 10 -10.55 -10.79 -23.36
CA ASP A 10 -11.08 -9.70 -22.53
C ASP A 10 -10.54 -8.33 -22.98
N GLU A 11 -9.30 -8.24 -23.48
CA GLU A 11 -8.75 -7.00 -24.03
C GLU A 11 -9.52 -6.45 -25.25
N GLU A 12 -10.05 -7.35 -26.07
CA GLU A 12 -10.87 -7.01 -27.23
C GLU A 12 -12.30 -6.67 -26.84
N TYR A 13 -12.92 -7.53 -26.05
CA TYR A 13 -14.34 -7.43 -25.72
C TYR A 13 -14.64 -6.36 -24.66
N LEU A 14 -13.66 -5.95 -23.86
CA LEU A 14 -13.75 -4.76 -23.00
C LEU A 14 -13.32 -3.48 -23.72
N HIS A 15 -12.87 -3.58 -24.97
CA HIS A 15 -12.37 -2.46 -25.78
C HIS A 15 -11.29 -1.63 -25.08
N CYS A 16 -10.43 -2.27 -24.27
CA CYS A 16 -9.38 -1.55 -23.55
C CYS A 16 -8.16 -1.31 -24.45
N ASP A 17 -7.44 -0.22 -24.17
CA ASP A 17 -6.13 0.10 -24.75
C ASP A 17 -4.99 -0.43 -23.87
N VAL A 18 -5.26 -0.54 -22.57
CA VAL A 18 -4.29 -0.92 -21.54
C VAL A 18 -4.87 -2.02 -20.66
N GLN A 19 -4.06 -3.06 -20.40
CA GLN A 19 -4.34 -4.05 -19.36
C GLN A 19 -3.29 -3.91 -18.24
N PHE A 20 -3.77 -3.77 -17.01
CA PHE A 20 -2.94 -3.65 -15.81
C PHE A 20 -3.02 -4.94 -14.99
N GLY A 21 -1.87 -5.42 -14.51
CA GLY A 21 -1.82 -6.57 -13.61
C GLY A 21 -0.44 -6.80 -13.01
N GLY A 22 -0.27 -7.86 -12.24
CA GLY A 22 1.02 -8.19 -11.64
C GLY A 22 2.05 -8.70 -12.65
N VAL A 23 3.34 -8.62 -12.30
CA VAL A 23 4.43 -9.23 -13.09
C VAL A 23 4.29 -10.75 -13.26
N ASP A 24 3.49 -11.40 -12.42
CA ASP A 24 3.13 -12.82 -12.54
C ASP A 24 2.25 -13.12 -13.76
N GLN A 25 1.51 -12.11 -14.27
CA GLN A 25 0.67 -12.22 -15.47
C GLN A 25 1.45 -12.03 -16.77
N ARG A 26 2.75 -11.69 -16.73
CA ARG A 26 3.61 -11.41 -17.90
C ARG A 26 3.46 -12.43 -19.03
N LYS A 27 3.37 -13.73 -18.69
CA LYS A 27 3.25 -14.80 -19.69
C LYS A 27 1.93 -14.71 -20.47
N ILE A 28 0.84 -14.31 -19.82
CA ILE A 28 -0.47 -14.15 -20.45
C ILE A 28 -0.49 -12.86 -21.28
N PHE A 29 0.12 -11.78 -20.78
CA PHE A 29 0.27 -10.52 -21.54
C PHE A 29 1.06 -10.73 -22.83
N THR A 30 2.20 -11.43 -22.75
CA THR A 30 3.01 -11.78 -23.95
C THR A 30 2.23 -12.68 -24.91
N TYR A 31 1.38 -13.56 -24.37
CA TYR A 31 0.49 -14.40 -25.17
C TYR A 31 -0.53 -13.55 -25.93
N ALA A 32 -1.25 -12.66 -25.25
CA ALA A 32 -2.23 -11.77 -25.88
C ALA A 32 -1.57 -10.91 -26.97
N GLU A 33 -0.41 -10.34 -26.71
CA GLU A 33 0.34 -9.52 -27.68
C GLU A 33 0.74 -10.31 -28.94
N THR A 34 1.03 -11.62 -28.79
CA THR A 34 1.43 -12.49 -29.90
C THR A 34 0.25 -12.98 -30.73
N TYR A 35 -0.90 -13.26 -30.10
CA TYR A 35 -2.00 -13.98 -30.73
C TYR A 35 -3.18 -13.10 -31.13
N LEU A 36 -3.46 -11.99 -30.43
CA LEU A 36 -4.53 -11.07 -30.82
C LEU A 36 -4.35 -10.49 -32.22
N PRO A 37 -3.13 -10.07 -32.65
CA PRO A 37 -2.90 -9.59 -34.01
C PRO A 37 -3.18 -10.66 -35.08
N LYS A 38 -3.02 -11.95 -34.78
CA LYS A 38 -3.32 -13.05 -35.71
C LYS A 38 -4.81 -13.23 -35.95
N LEU A 39 -5.64 -12.67 -35.07
CA LEU A 39 -7.10 -12.62 -35.18
C LEU A 39 -7.57 -11.27 -35.75
N ASN A 40 -6.66 -10.45 -36.27
CA ASN A 40 -6.90 -9.06 -36.72
C ASN A 40 -7.36 -8.10 -35.61
N TYR A 41 -7.03 -8.40 -34.36
CA TYR A 41 -7.24 -7.47 -33.24
C TYR A 41 -6.00 -6.60 -32.99
N ARG A 42 -6.22 -5.42 -32.39
CA ARG A 42 -5.12 -4.49 -32.06
C ARG A 42 -4.24 -5.04 -30.93
N LYS A 43 -2.99 -4.59 -30.89
CA LYS A 43 -2.11 -4.79 -29.72
C LYS A 43 -2.52 -3.84 -28.59
N ARG A 44 -2.31 -4.26 -27.35
CA ARG A 44 -2.59 -3.49 -26.13
C ARG A 44 -1.30 -3.18 -25.39
N VAL A 45 -1.35 -2.14 -24.57
CA VAL A 45 -0.28 -1.83 -23.61
C VAL A 45 -0.49 -2.68 -22.35
N HIS A 46 0.57 -3.30 -21.86
CA HIS A 46 0.54 -4.05 -20.61
C HIS A 46 1.36 -3.36 -19.53
N LEU A 47 0.70 -2.90 -18.46
CA LEU A 47 1.34 -2.29 -17.30
C LEU A 47 1.45 -3.30 -16.17
N MET A 48 2.66 -3.51 -15.64
CA MET A 48 2.93 -4.55 -14.66
C MET A 48 3.41 -4.00 -13.33
N ASN A 49 2.67 -4.21 -12.24
CA ASN A 49 3.12 -3.85 -10.89
C ASN A 49 3.99 -4.95 -10.24
N PRO A 50 4.98 -4.58 -9.41
CA PRO A 50 5.79 -5.55 -8.69
C PRO A 50 4.95 -6.34 -7.67
N MET A 51 5.38 -7.57 -7.37
CA MET A 51 4.75 -8.37 -6.33
C MET A 51 5.23 -7.91 -4.95
N ILE A 52 4.28 -7.68 -4.04
CA ILE A 52 4.60 -7.41 -2.64
C ILE A 52 4.97 -8.75 -1.95
N PRO A 53 6.16 -8.86 -1.33
CA PRO A 53 6.55 -10.02 -0.54
C PRO A 53 5.61 -10.24 0.65
N SER A 54 5.50 -11.48 1.12
CA SER A 54 4.77 -11.78 2.35
C SER A 54 5.50 -11.26 3.58
N PHE A 55 4.73 -10.92 4.62
CA PHE A 55 5.26 -10.62 5.94
C PHE A 55 5.93 -11.82 6.60
N ALA A 56 5.43 -13.04 6.37
CA ALA A 56 5.98 -14.26 6.96
C ALA A 56 7.28 -14.76 6.29
N GLY A 57 7.68 -14.17 5.16
CA GLY A 57 8.74 -14.68 4.30
C GLY A 57 10.16 -14.29 4.68
N SER A 58 11.07 -15.26 4.79
CA SER A 58 12.47 -15.00 4.41
C SER A 58 12.54 -14.86 2.89
N ARG A 59 13.46 -14.03 2.37
CA ARG A 59 13.70 -13.71 0.93
C ARG A 59 12.84 -14.47 -0.07
N GLY A 60 11.87 -13.76 -0.67
CA GLY A 60 11.20 -14.20 -1.90
C GLY A 60 9.90 -14.99 -1.73
N ASN A 61 9.43 -15.23 -0.50
CA ASN A 61 8.08 -15.76 -0.31
C ASN A 61 7.04 -14.71 -0.68
N LYS A 62 6.23 -15.04 -1.70
CA LYS A 62 5.11 -14.21 -2.17
C LYS A 62 3.98 -14.26 -1.14
N MET A 63 3.19 -13.19 -1.02
CA MET A 63 1.87 -13.32 -0.40
C MET A 63 1.05 -14.33 -1.21
N SER A 64 0.59 -15.40 -0.57
CA SER A 64 -0.19 -16.45 -1.22
C SER A 64 -1.49 -16.66 -0.46
N SER A 65 -2.60 -16.86 -1.17
CA SER A 65 -3.88 -17.17 -0.53
C SER A 65 -3.87 -18.55 0.17
N SER A 66 -2.85 -19.38 -0.11
CA SER A 66 -2.71 -20.76 0.38
C SER A 66 -2.09 -20.90 1.77
N GLU A 67 -1.42 -19.87 2.30
CA GLU A 67 -0.87 -19.87 3.66
C GLU A 67 -1.60 -18.81 4.49
N LEU A 68 -2.40 -19.24 5.46
CA LEU A 68 -3.27 -18.37 6.26
C LEU A 68 -2.50 -17.26 7.00
N ASP A 69 -1.28 -17.55 7.44
CA ASP A 69 -0.40 -16.60 8.13
C ASP A 69 0.38 -15.68 7.18
N SER A 70 0.37 -15.97 5.87
CA SER A 70 1.13 -15.22 4.87
C SER A 70 0.38 -14.00 4.29
N LYS A 71 -0.92 -13.89 4.59
CA LYS A 71 -1.83 -12.85 4.07
C LYS A 71 -2.52 -12.09 5.20
N ILE A 72 -2.89 -10.84 4.91
CA ILE A 72 -3.81 -10.06 5.73
C ILE A 72 -5.11 -9.93 4.94
N ASP A 73 -6.22 -10.35 5.55
CA ASP A 73 -7.55 -10.19 4.95
C ASP A 73 -8.09 -8.77 5.21
N PHE A 74 -8.97 -8.29 4.35
CA PHE A 74 -9.57 -6.95 4.47
C PHE A 74 -10.46 -6.82 5.71
N LEU A 75 -11.04 -7.93 6.17
CA LEU A 75 -11.94 -7.97 7.32
C LEU A 75 -11.30 -8.57 8.57
N GLU A 76 -10.01 -8.87 8.51
CA GLU A 76 -9.26 -9.43 9.64
C GLU A 76 -9.27 -8.47 10.84
N SER A 77 -9.32 -8.98 12.08
CA SER A 77 -9.38 -8.14 13.29
C SER A 77 -8.11 -7.31 13.52
N SER A 78 -8.20 -6.25 14.32
CA SER A 78 -7.05 -5.37 14.58
C SER A 78 -5.93 -6.08 15.35
N GLU A 79 -6.29 -6.98 16.26
CA GLU A 79 -5.38 -7.80 17.04
C GLU A 79 -4.64 -8.81 16.15
N SER A 80 -5.37 -9.46 15.23
CA SER A 80 -4.78 -10.44 14.31
C SER A 80 -3.80 -9.79 13.33
N VAL A 81 -4.19 -8.64 12.76
CA VAL A 81 -3.29 -7.81 11.93
C VAL A 81 -2.01 -7.45 12.68
N THR A 82 -2.16 -6.93 13.90
CA THR A 82 -1.01 -6.52 14.72
C THR A 82 -0.09 -7.71 15.01
N SER A 83 -0.67 -8.86 15.38
CA SER A 83 0.08 -10.10 15.64
C SER A 83 0.86 -10.59 14.41
N LYS A 84 0.24 -10.57 13.22
CA LYS A 84 0.90 -10.98 11.96
C LYS A 84 2.04 -10.04 11.56
N VAL A 85 1.81 -8.72 11.64
CA VAL A 85 2.85 -7.72 11.34
C VAL A 85 4.01 -7.83 12.33
N LEU A 86 3.73 -8.06 13.62
CA LEU A 86 4.77 -8.26 14.63
C LEU A 86 5.62 -9.51 14.37
N ARG A 87 5.03 -10.57 13.81
CA ARG A 87 5.74 -11.79 13.41
C ARG A 87 6.50 -11.66 12.10
N ALA A 88 6.34 -10.54 11.38
CA ALA A 88 6.95 -10.37 10.07
C ALA A 88 8.48 -10.49 10.10
N TYR A 89 9.06 -11.03 9.03
CA TYR A 89 10.49 -11.06 8.82
C TYR A 89 11.03 -9.65 8.60
N ALA A 90 11.82 -9.16 9.56
CA ALA A 90 12.43 -7.83 9.52
C ALA A 90 13.73 -7.79 10.36
N PRO A 91 14.81 -8.46 9.91
CA PRO A 91 16.10 -8.38 10.59
C PRO A 91 16.68 -6.95 10.55
N PRO A 92 17.33 -6.46 11.61
CA PRO A 92 17.93 -5.14 11.63
C PRO A 92 18.94 -4.94 10.50
N GLY A 93 18.78 -3.88 9.71
CA GLY A 93 19.67 -3.55 8.59
C GLY A 93 19.42 -4.34 7.30
N ASP A 94 18.61 -5.41 7.32
CA ASP A 94 18.31 -6.21 6.15
C ASP A 94 17.09 -5.66 5.39
N VAL A 95 17.34 -5.15 4.20
CA VAL A 95 16.29 -4.63 3.31
C VAL A 95 15.82 -5.64 2.28
N ASP A 96 16.62 -6.67 2.00
CA ASP A 96 16.40 -7.57 0.88
C ASP A 96 15.32 -8.60 1.23
N GLY A 97 14.19 -8.50 0.53
CA GLY A 97 13.04 -9.38 0.79
C GLY A 97 12.28 -9.04 2.07
N ASN A 98 12.47 -7.83 2.62
CA ASN A 98 11.74 -7.35 3.78
C ASN A 98 10.32 -6.90 3.36
N GLY A 99 9.32 -7.72 3.70
CA GLY A 99 7.92 -7.47 3.35
C GLY A 99 7.36 -6.17 3.95
N LEU A 100 7.84 -5.75 5.12
CA LEU A 100 7.40 -4.48 5.73
C LEU A 100 7.91 -3.30 4.92
N LEU A 101 9.19 -3.27 4.57
CA LEU A 101 9.75 -2.18 3.77
C LEU A 101 9.11 -2.13 2.38
N ALA A 102 8.84 -3.29 1.77
CA ALA A 102 8.12 -3.34 0.49
C ALA A 102 6.69 -2.79 0.62
N PHE A 103 5.98 -3.13 1.69
CA PHE A 103 4.64 -2.59 1.97
C PHE A 103 4.70 -1.08 2.22
N THR A 104 5.70 -0.60 2.97
CA THR A 104 5.91 0.83 3.17
C THR A 104 6.16 1.55 1.85
N ARG A 105 7.00 0.99 0.97
CA ARG A 105 7.32 1.56 -0.36
C ARG A 105 6.12 1.61 -1.30
N TYR A 106 5.41 0.49 -1.45
CA TYR A 106 4.41 0.33 -2.51
C TYR A 106 2.98 0.64 -2.07
N VAL A 107 2.73 0.77 -0.77
CA VAL A 107 1.39 1.06 -0.23
C VAL A 107 1.40 2.33 0.61
N ILE A 108 2.23 2.39 1.66
CA ILE A 108 2.16 3.50 2.64
C ILE A 108 2.60 4.82 2.02
N PHE A 109 3.78 4.90 1.38
CA PHE A 109 4.24 6.16 0.77
C PHE A 109 3.32 6.66 -0.36
N PRO A 110 2.86 5.80 -1.30
CA PRO A 110 1.86 6.21 -2.29
C PRO A 110 0.56 6.72 -1.67
N LEU A 111 0.09 6.09 -0.59
CA LEU A 111 -1.09 6.55 0.14
C LEU A 111 -0.85 7.91 0.81
N LEU A 112 0.32 8.10 1.45
CA LEU A 112 0.69 9.37 2.10
C LEU A 112 0.76 10.52 1.10
N LEU A 113 1.37 10.29 -0.08
CA LEU A 113 1.41 11.26 -1.17
C LEU A 113 0.01 11.69 -1.63
N HIS A 114 -0.97 10.80 -1.49
CA HIS A 114 -2.35 11.09 -1.87
C HIS A 114 -3.14 11.82 -0.77
N ILE A 115 -2.96 11.43 0.49
CA ILE A 115 -3.69 12.03 1.63
C ILE A 115 -3.07 13.36 2.04
N GLN A 116 -1.75 13.53 1.89
CA GLN A 116 -0.97 14.70 2.31
C GLN A 116 -0.03 15.16 1.18
N PRO A 117 -0.56 15.64 0.05
CA PRO A 117 0.25 15.98 -1.12
C PRO A 117 1.27 17.11 -0.86
N ASP A 118 0.93 18.05 0.02
CA ASP A 118 1.80 19.20 0.33
C ASP A 118 2.96 18.83 1.26
N ASN A 119 2.83 17.76 2.04
CA ASN A 119 3.84 17.34 3.01
C ASN A 119 3.73 15.84 3.34
N PRO A 120 4.17 14.95 2.42
CA PRO A 120 4.05 13.50 2.59
C PRO A 120 5.09 12.99 3.59
N VAL A 121 4.76 13.00 4.88
CA VAL A 121 5.69 12.61 5.94
C VAL A 121 5.16 11.40 6.70
N LEU A 122 5.96 10.34 6.74
CA LEU A 122 5.71 9.17 7.57
C LEU A 122 6.29 9.38 8.97
N CYS A 123 5.43 9.46 9.97
CA CYS A 123 5.83 9.55 11.38
C CYS A 123 5.91 8.16 12.02
N ILE A 124 7.06 7.84 12.62
CA ILE A 124 7.27 6.63 13.42
C ILE A 124 7.33 7.06 14.89
N GLY A 125 6.30 6.68 15.64
CA GLY A 125 6.23 6.93 17.07
C GLY A 125 7.21 6.04 17.83
N ARG A 126 8.17 6.64 18.51
CA ARG A 126 9.09 5.93 19.41
C ARG A 126 9.13 6.65 20.75
N GLU A 127 9.40 5.87 21.79
CA GLU A 127 9.58 6.43 23.12
C GLU A 127 10.86 7.28 23.20
N GLU A 128 10.87 8.29 24.06
CA GLU A 128 12.02 9.19 24.27
C GLU A 128 13.32 8.44 24.58
N ARG A 129 13.24 7.35 25.36
CA ARG A 129 14.39 6.49 25.70
C ARG A 129 15.06 5.83 24.50
N PHE A 130 14.38 5.75 23.36
CA PHE A 130 14.90 5.19 22.11
C PHE A 130 15.18 6.27 21.05
N GLY A 131 15.23 7.54 21.46
CA GLY A 131 15.55 8.68 20.58
C GLY A 131 14.32 9.38 20.00
N GLY A 132 13.15 9.24 20.62
CA GLY A 132 11.95 10.00 20.31
C GLY A 132 11.32 9.73 18.93
N PRO A 133 10.20 10.40 18.61
CA PRO A 133 9.54 10.28 17.31
C PRO A 133 10.47 10.66 16.16
N ILE A 134 10.44 9.89 15.08
CA ILE A 134 11.22 10.14 13.87
C ILE A 134 10.28 10.25 12.66
N THR A 135 10.64 11.10 11.71
CA THR A 135 9.84 11.36 10.50
C THR A 135 10.67 11.10 9.25
N PHE A 136 10.00 10.62 8.19
CA PHE A 136 10.61 10.35 6.89
C PHE A 136 9.78 10.99 5.77
N ALA A 137 10.42 11.78 4.92
CA ALA A 137 9.76 12.43 3.79
C ALA A 137 9.73 11.53 2.53
N SER A 138 10.60 10.51 2.49
CA SER A 138 10.68 9.57 1.37
C SER A 138 10.98 8.14 1.83
N TYR A 139 10.68 7.18 0.96
CA TYR A 139 11.03 5.78 1.20
C TYR A 139 12.54 5.59 1.28
N GLU A 140 13.29 6.33 0.45
CA GLU A 140 14.74 6.27 0.39
C GLU A 140 15.37 6.66 1.73
N GLU A 141 14.87 7.71 2.39
CA GLU A 141 15.33 8.10 3.74
C GLU A 141 15.05 7.00 4.77
N LEU A 142 13.85 6.42 4.74
CA LEU A 142 13.45 5.35 5.65
C LEU A 142 14.31 4.10 5.44
N GLU A 143 14.55 3.71 4.19
CA GLU A 143 15.37 2.57 3.84
C GLU A 143 16.81 2.75 4.33
N GLN A 144 17.39 3.94 4.14
CA GLN A 144 18.74 4.25 4.63
C GLN A 144 18.81 4.23 6.16
N ALA A 145 17.82 4.79 6.85
CA ALA A 145 17.77 4.75 8.32
C ALA A 145 17.63 3.31 8.84
N TYR A 146 16.90 2.45 8.13
CA TYR A 146 16.78 1.03 8.45
C TYR A 146 18.11 0.29 8.23
N LYS A 147 18.78 0.51 7.08
CA LYS A 147 20.11 -0.05 6.75
C LYS A 147 21.17 0.32 7.79
N GLN A 148 21.16 1.58 8.22
CA GLN A 148 22.08 2.12 9.23
C GLN A 148 21.69 1.76 10.67
N GLN A 149 20.59 1.03 10.87
CA GLN A 149 20.06 0.65 12.18
C GLN A 149 19.69 1.84 13.08
N HIS A 150 19.42 3.01 12.48
CA HIS A 150 18.83 4.16 13.17
C HIS A 150 17.32 4.00 13.38
N LEU A 151 16.69 3.14 12.58
CA LEU A 151 15.30 2.70 12.72
C LEU A 151 15.26 1.23 13.12
N TYR A 152 14.69 0.91 14.29
CA TYR A 152 14.58 -0.47 14.76
C TYR A 152 13.36 -1.18 14.15
N PRO A 153 13.43 -2.51 13.93
CA PRO A 153 12.33 -3.26 13.34
C PRO A 153 11.02 -3.20 14.11
N LEU A 154 11.07 -3.12 15.44
CA LEU A 154 9.86 -3.07 16.27
C LEU A 154 9.07 -1.78 16.05
N ASP A 155 9.76 -0.65 15.94
CA ASP A 155 9.13 0.67 15.69
C ASP A 155 8.45 0.69 14.32
N LEU A 156 9.12 0.13 13.31
CA LEU A 156 8.56 -0.01 11.97
C LEU A 156 7.34 -0.94 11.97
N LYS A 157 7.42 -2.09 12.65
CA LYS A 157 6.30 -3.05 12.77
C LYS A 157 5.07 -2.42 13.42
N ASN A 158 5.26 -1.73 14.54
CA ASN A 158 4.16 -1.08 15.25
C ASN A 158 3.51 0.00 14.38
N THR A 159 4.31 0.81 13.69
CA THR A 159 3.81 1.86 12.80
C THR A 159 3.05 1.27 11.61
N VAL A 160 3.60 0.25 10.95
CA VAL A 160 2.95 -0.44 9.83
C VAL A 160 1.64 -1.10 10.27
N ALA A 161 1.62 -1.77 11.43
CA ALA A 161 0.40 -2.37 11.97
C ALA A 161 -0.68 -1.33 12.26
N CYS A 162 -0.30 -0.19 12.84
CA CYS A 162 -1.21 0.92 13.10
C CYS A 162 -1.83 1.46 11.79
N ILE A 163 -0.99 1.71 10.78
CA ILE A 163 -1.44 2.22 9.48
C ILE A 163 -2.35 1.21 8.76
N ILE A 164 -1.98 -0.08 8.74
CA ILE A 164 -2.83 -1.12 8.14
C ILE A 164 -4.21 -1.14 8.83
N ASN A 165 -4.24 -1.10 10.16
CA ASN A 165 -5.51 -1.07 10.88
C ASN A 165 -6.35 0.16 10.55
N GLN A 166 -5.75 1.36 10.48
CA GLN A 166 -6.47 2.58 10.08
C GLN A 166 -7.07 2.48 8.67
N ILE A 167 -6.38 1.81 7.74
CA ILE A 167 -6.90 1.56 6.39
C ILE A 167 -8.06 0.56 6.45
N LEU A 168 -7.88 -0.56 7.16
CA LEU A 168 -8.87 -1.63 7.24
C LEU A 168 -10.11 -1.25 8.06
N ASP A 169 -10.00 -0.35 9.03
CA ASP A 169 -11.14 0.09 9.85
C ASP A 169 -12.27 0.68 9.01
N LYS A 170 -11.94 1.38 7.91
CA LYS A 170 -12.94 1.87 6.96
C LYS A 170 -13.67 0.71 6.28
N VAL A 171 -12.93 -0.30 5.84
CA VAL A 171 -13.49 -1.48 5.18
C VAL A 171 -14.32 -2.32 6.17
N ARG A 172 -13.81 -2.54 7.40
CA ARG A 172 -14.55 -3.22 8.47
C ARG A 172 -15.87 -2.49 8.78
N ALA A 173 -15.86 -1.15 8.80
CA ALA A 173 -17.06 -0.35 9.01
C ALA A 173 -18.09 -0.55 7.88
N ASP A 174 -17.67 -0.52 6.61
CA ASP A 174 -18.57 -0.73 5.46
C ASP A 174 -19.24 -2.12 5.50
N PHE A 175 -18.52 -3.12 5.98
CA PHE A 175 -19.03 -4.49 6.11
C PHE A 175 -19.78 -4.76 7.42
N SER A 176 -19.95 -3.79 8.32
CA SER A 176 -20.72 -3.97 9.57
C SER A 176 -22.24 -4.01 9.38
N THR A 177 -22.74 -3.64 8.20
CA THR A 177 -24.19 -3.59 7.92
C THR A 177 -24.80 -4.99 7.81
N PRO A 178 -26.07 -5.20 8.21
CA PRO A 178 -26.73 -6.50 8.10
C PRO A 178 -26.75 -7.07 6.68
N GLN A 179 -26.85 -6.20 5.67
CA GLN A 179 -26.83 -6.60 4.26
C GLN A 179 -25.45 -7.11 3.83
N ALA A 180 -24.38 -6.41 4.20
CA ALA A 180 -23.02 -6.84 3.89
C ALA A 180 -22.65 -8.14 4.62
N GLN A 181 -23.08 -8.29 5.88
CA GLN A 181 -22.90 -9.53 6.65
C GLN A 181 -23.64 -10.71 6.03
N ALA A 182 -24.89 -10.52 5.58
CA ALA A 182 -25.63 -11.55 4.86
C ALA A 182 -24.94 -11.94 3.53
N LEU A 183 -24.38 -10.96 2.80
CA LEU A 183 -23.61 -11.19 1.58
C LEU A 183 -22.34 -12.01 1.86
N LEU A 184 -21.59 -11.66 2.91
CA LEU A 184 -20.39 -12.40 3.31
C LEU A 184 -20.71 -13.85 3.65
N GLN A 185 -21.76 -14.08 4.43
CA GLN A 185 -22.18 -15.43 4.81
C GLN A 185 -22.62 -16.26 3.58
N ALA A 186 -23.29 -15.63 2.62
CA ALA A 186 -23.69 -16.29 1.38
C ALA A 186 -22.49 -16.58 0.46
N ALA A 187 -21.52 -15.67 0.38
CA ALA A 187 -20.33 -15.81 -0.45
C ALA A 187 -19.33 -16.83 0.11
N TYR A 188 -19.21 -16.92 1.43
CA TYR A 188 -18.24 -17.77 2.14
C TYR A 188 -18.94 -18.67 3.20
N PRO A 189 -19.81 -19.62 2.79
CA PRO A 189 -20.66 -20.38 3.72
C PRO A 189 -19.89 -21.36 4.63
N TYR A 190 -18.63 -21.65 4.31
CA TYR A 190 -17.75 -22.57 5.06
C TYR A 190 -16.53 -21.86 5.66
N GLY A 191 -16.60 -20.53 5.85
CA GLY A 191 -15.44 -19.72 6.21
C GLY A 191 -14.60 -20.29 7.36
N ASP A 192 -13.27 -20.19 7.23
CA ASP A 192 -12.25 -20.72 8.14
C ASP A 192 -12.19 -19.98 9.51
N GLY A 193 -13.33 -19.48 10.02
CA GLY A 193 -13.45 -18.87 11.35
C GLY A 193 -12.93 -17.42 11.47
N THR A 194 -12.61 -16.73 10.37
CA THR A 194 -11.95 -15.41 10.44
C THR A 194 -12.86 -14.20 10.23
N PHE A 195 -14.16 -14.38 10.05
CA PHE A 195 -15.12 -13.27 9.93
C PHE A 195 -15.87 -13.04 11.25
N GLU A 196 -15.15 -13.00 12.38
CA GLU A 196 -15.76 -12.48 13.61
C GLU A 196 -15.87 -10.97 13.45
N ALA A 197 -17.09 -10.50 13.21
CA ALA A 197 -17.43 -9.09 13.30
C ALA A 197 -17.06 -8.62 14.70
N ALA A 198 -16.11 -7.68 14.80
CA ALA A 198 -15.81 -7.01 16.06
C ALA A 198 -17.12 -6.43 16.62
N ALA A 199 -17.40 -6.73 17.89
CA ALA A 199 -18.57 -6.19 18.59
C ALA A 199 -18.53 -4.65 18.51
N PRO A 200 -19.70 -3.98 18.43
CA PRO A 200 -19.74 -2.52 18.45
C PRO A 200 -19.11 -2.03 19.76
N VAL A 201 -17.97 -1.36 19.63
CA VAL A 201 -17.34 -0.66 20.76
C VAL A 201 -18.25 0.51 21.11
N VAL A 202 -19.08 0.32 22.13
CA VAL A 202 -19.74 1.42 22.83
C VAL A 202 -18.63 2.26 23.48
N PRO A 203 -18.60 3.59 23.33
CA PRO A 203 -17.58 4.40 23.99
C PRO A 203 -17.84 4.36 25.50
N GLU A 204 -17.14 3.49 26.21
CA GLU A 204 -17.00 3.62 27.65
C GLU A 204 -16.11 4.83 27.95
N GLN A 205 -16.69 5.82 28.61
CA GLN A 205 -15.95 6.84 29.33
C GLN A 205 -15.19 6.13 30.47
N SER A 206 -13.96 5.69 30.19
CA SER A 206 -13.01 5.28 31.22
C SER A 206 -11.84 6.25 31.23
N SER A 207 -11.81 7.04 32.30
CA SER A 207 -10.71 7.89 32.71
C SER A 207 -9.49 7.02 33.03
N HIS A 208 -8.58 6.89 32.08
CA HIS A 208 -7.19 6.55 32.37
C HIS A 208 -6.27 7.48 31.59
N ASP A 209 -6.16 8.69 32.15
CA ASP A 209 -4.97 9.52 32.02
C ASP A 209 -3.75 8.69 32.42
N ASN A 210 -2.87 8.39 31.47
CA ASN A 210 -1.51 8.02 31.79
C ASN A 210 -0.52 8.87 30.99
N CYS A 211 -0.59 10.17 31.29
CA CYS A 211 0.50 11.12 31.11
C CYS A 211 0.49 12.05 32.33
N LYS A 212 1.02 11.57 33.46
CA LYS A 212 1.44 12.43 34.58
C LYS A 212 2.94 12.29 34.77
N ALA A 213 3.67 13.23 34.17
CA ALA A 213 5.00 13.58 34.62
C ALA A 213 4.85 14.31 35.97
N THR A 214 5.47 13.78 37.01
CA THR A 214 5.63 14.45 38.30
C THR A 214 6.76 15.47 38.19
N GLY A 215 6.49 16.72 38.56
CA GLY A 215 7.51 17.77 38.72
C GLY A 215 6.86 19.13 38.98
N ASP A 216 6.72 19.47 40.25
CA ASP A 216 6.24 20.75 40.77
C ASP A 216 7.35 21.82 40.67
N ALA A 217 7.00 23.02 40.15
CA ALA A 217 7.32 24.34 40.72
C ALA A 217 7.24 25.47 39.66
N GLY A 218 6.22 26.32 39.79
CA GLY A 218 6.35 27.78 39.74
C GLY A 218 6.45 28.52 38.39
N GLY A 219 5.40 29.30 38.10
CA GLY A 219 5.57 30.68 37.64
C GLY A 219 5.29 31.00 36.17
N ASP A 220 4.29 31.87 36.01
CA ASP A 220 4.05 32.82 34.93
C ASP A 220 3.42 32.39 33.59
N THR A 221 2.26 33.02 33.39
CA THR A 221 1.41 33.11 32.22
C THR A 221 2.15 33.60 30.97
N VAL A 222 2.10 32.82 29.88
CA VAL A 222 2.06 33.38 28.51
C VAL A 222 1.11 32.54 27.67
N ASP A 223 0.11 33.23 27.14
CA ASP A 223 -0.90 32.79 26.20
C ASP A 223 -0.24 32.44 24.85
N THR A 224 -0.35 31.20 24.37
CA THR A 224 -0.04 30.88 22.98
C THR A 224 -0.94 29.76 22.50
N THR A 225 -2.10 30.15 22.00
CA THR A 225 -3.03 29.34 21.23
C THR A 225 -2.29 28.71 20.04
N THR A 226 -1.97 27.42 20.14
CA THR A 226 -1.60 26.62 18.95
C THR A 226 -2.74 25.66 18.67
N THR A 227 -3.57 26.09 17.73
CA THR A 227 -4.69 25.35 17.16
C THR A 227 -4.21 24.07 16.48
N VAL A 228 -4.71 22.93 16.95
CA VAL A 228 -4.77 21.69 16.17
C VAL A 228 -5.80 21.90 15.05
N PRO A 229 -5.49 21.80 13.74
CA PRO A 229 -6.53 21.61 12.74
C PRO A 229 -6.90 20.12 12.73
N ALA A 230 -8.07 19.71 13.20
CA ALA A 230 -9.41 19.85 12.60
C ALA A 230 -9.60 18.99 11.33
N ALA A 231 -10.35 17.90 11.53
CA ALA A 231 -11.11 17.05 10.59
C ALA A 231 -10.41 16.47 9.34
N PRO A 232 -10.56 15.16 9.07
CA PRO A 232 -10.05 14.57 7.83
C PRO A 232 -10.90 15.08 6.64
N PRO A 233 -10.28 15.44 5.50
CA PRO A 233 -11.02 15.82 4.32
C PRO A 233 -11.80 14.63 3.76
N SER A 234 -13.02 14.94 3.31
CA SER A 234 -13.96 14.06 2.64
C SER A 234 -13.43 13.56 1.29
N ASN A 235 -13.52 12.25 1.09
CA ASN A 235 -13.51 11.53 -0.18
C ASN A 235 -12.45 11.99 -1.22
N SER A 236 -11.24 11.45 -1.14
CA SER A 236 -10.26 11.50 -2.23
C SER A 236 -10.06 10.10 -2.80
N ASP A 237 -10.79 9.84 -3.88
CA ASP A 237 -10.63 8.70 -4.76
C ASP A 237 -9.14 8.39 -5.06
N ILE A 238 -8.72 7.15 -4.82
CA ILE A 238 -7.33 6.66 -4.94
C ILE A 238 -6.98 6.44 -6.43
N TYR A 239 -6.95 7.49 -7.23
CA TYR A 239 -6.52 7.41 -8.63
C TYR A 239 -5.56 8.55 -8.96
N LYS A 240 -4.26 8.26 -9.05
CA LYS A 240 -3.34 9.09 -9.83
C LYS A 240 -2.39 8.21 -10.65
N LEU A 241 -2.99 7.41 -11.52
CA LEU A 241 -2.34 7.05 -12.77
C LEU A 241 -2.55 8.26 -13.70
N ASP A 242 -1.55 9.12 -13.79
CA ASP A 242 -1.54 10.23 -14.75
C ASP A 242 -1.02 9.71 -16.09
N ILE A 243 -1.94 9.38 -17.00
CA ILE A 243 -1.59 9.00 -18.38
C ILE A 243 -1.65 10.26 -19.22
N CYS A 244 -0.49 10.80 -19.56
CA CYS A 244 -0.40 11.89 -20.53
C CYS A 244 -0.10 11.31 -21.92
N VAL A 245 -0.87 11.72 -22.93
CA VAL A 245 -0.58 11.42 -24.33
C VAL A 245 0.31 12.54 -24.87
N GLY A 246 1.54 12.20 -25.26
CA GLY A 246 2.48 13.14 -25.86
C GLY A 246 2.82 12.78 -27.31
N GLU A 247 3.24 13.77 -28.08
CA GLU A 247 3.75 13.59 -29.43
C GLU A 247 5.25 13.27 -29.38
N CYS A 248 5.68 12.23 -30.08
CA CYS A 248 7.11 11.94 -30.19
C CYS A 248 7.76 12.95 -31.14
N VAL A 249 8.56 13.86 -30.58
CA VAL A 249 9.20 14.96 -31.32
C VAL A 249 10.57 14.58 -31.87
N GLU A 250 11.26 13.63 -31.25
CA GLU A 250 12.58 13.18 -31.69
C GLU A 250 12.80 11.70 -31.36
N VAL A 251 13.50 10.98 -32.25
CA VAL A 251 13.90 9.58 -32.05
C VAL A 251 15.38 9.47 -32.41
N VAL A 252 16.21 9.03 -31.47
CA VAL A 252 17.65 8.82 -31.67
C VAL A 252 18.04 7.38 -31.34
N ASP A 253 19.13 6.88 -31.94
CA ASP A 253 19.64 5.54 -31.64
C ASP A 253 20.07 5.44 -30.17
N HIS A 254 19.75 4.32 -29.53
CA HIS A 254 20.10 4.12 -28.12
C HIS A 254 21.63 3.94 -27.98
N PRO A 255 22.31 4.72 -27.11
CA PRO A 255 23.77 4.83 -27.08
C PRO A 255 24.51 3.53 -26.68
N GLN A 256 23.77 2.53 -26.18
CA GLN A 256 24.31 1.26 -25.67
C GLN A 256 23.63 0.01 -26.25
N ALA A 257 22.68 0.16 -27.18
CA ALA A 257 21.92 -0.97 -27.72
C ALA A 257 21.50 -0.74 -29.17
N ASP A 258 22.10 -1.51 -30.08
CA ASP A 258 21.93 -1.37 -31.54
C ASP A 258 20.50 -1.61 -32.06
N SER A 259 19.61 -2.14 -31.22
CA SER A 259 18.23 -2.46 -31.58
C SER A 259 17.18 -1.60 -30.88
N LEU A 260 17.59 -0.56 -30.14
CA LEU A 260 16.70 0.29 -29.35
C LEU A 260 16.84 1.76 -29.77
N TYR A 261 15.79 2.53 -29.52
CA TYR A 261 15.74 3.97 -29.76
C TYR A 261 15.39 4.71 -28.47
N VAL A 262 15.87 5.95 -28.34
CA VAL A 262 15.46 6.90 -27.31
C VAL A 262 14.52 7.90 -27.95
N CYS A 263 13.29 7.98 -27.45
CA CYS A 263 12.28 8.90 -27.93
C CYS A 263 12.18 10.11 -26.99
N GLN A 264 12.27 11.33 -27.53
CA GLN A 264 11.84 12.54 -26.85
C GLN A 264 10.36 12.75 -27.14
N VAL A 265 9.57 12.90 -26.07
CA VAL A 265 8.12 13.03 -26.14
C VAL A 265 7.74 14.39 -25.58
N ASP A 266 7.09 15.23 -26.40
CA ASP A 266 6.45 16.45 -25.95
C ASP A 266 5.07 16.11 -25.40
N ILE A 267 4.87 16.35 -24.13
CA ILE A 267 3.63 16.03 -23.42
C ILE A 267 2.65 17.23 -23.48
N GLY A 268 3.03 18.33 -24.12
CA GLY A 268 2.26 19.57 -24.18
C GLY A 268 2.28 20.34 -22.85
N THR A 269 2.10 21.66 -22.90
CA THR A 269 1.86 22.45 -21.68
C THR A 269 0.46 22.14 -21.16
N GLY A 270 0.39 21.41 -20.04
CA GLY A 270 -0.86 20.97 -19.44
C GLY A 270 -1.87 22.10 -19.24
N THR A 271 -3.02 21.93 -19.87
CA THR A 271 -4.31 22.33 -19.30
C THR A 271 -5.31 21.24 -19.66
N PRO A 272 -6.10 20.73 -18.69
CA PRO A 272 -7.20 19.82 -18.98
C PRO A 272 -8.27 20.47 -19.88
#